data_AF-A0A8H7DYI3-F1
#
_entry.id   AF-A0A8H7DYI3-F1
#
_cell.length_a   1.000
_cell.length_b   1.000
_cell.length_c   1.000
_cell.angle_alpha   90.00
_cell.angle_beta   90.00
_cell.angle_gamma   90.00
#
_symmetry.space_group_name_H-M   'P 1'
#
loop_
_entity.id
_entity.type
_entity.pdbx_description
1 polymer ?
#
loop_
_entity_poly.entity_id
_entity_poly.type
_entity_poly.pdbx_seq_one_letter_code
_entity_poly.pdbx_strand_id
1 'polypeptide(L)'
;MKASAFFFLAISLLLPSLSIALTFECSHIRVKGKKYNFEKIGGPHTVSLIEHSPPSIHNTTWSVDLCGTLKKNKDVPAGDQCPGGSYVCGVKTTFNPNDDDKPHVDEVIPIAGSFATSTGTNLDPIIERLEDISGSDMTGLRLELHGGTYMKQKQMAIIDLQCDPERTGNEKSPVKKGKDDEDDKVRNAESDQANDSADDNDDDDDDNDSLRFVSYKKEEDKQVLRLDWRTKYACTTYEEDDDSGSGSGKEGTSKHWGFFTWFIVLWGRAQLLLWGWLARER
;
A
#
# COMPACT_ATOMS: atom_id res chain seq x y z
N MET A 1 79.72 -2.82 4.24
CA MET A 1 78.66 -2.48 3.27
C MET A 1 77.85 -3.73 2.99
N LYS A 2 76.59 -3.79 3.43
CA LYS A 2 75.55 -4.74 2.99
C LYS A 2 74.23 -4.30 3.64
N ALA A 3 73.43 -3.53 2.90
CA ALA A 3 72.06 -3.20 3.29
C ALA A 3 71.15 -4.32 2.77
N SER A 4 70.45 -5.01 3.67
CA SER A 4 69.41 -5.97 3.29
C SER A 4 68.08 -5.21 3.23
N ALA A 5 67.49 -5.15 2.03
CA ALA A 5 66.17 -4.60 1.81
C ALA A 5 65.12 -5.64 2.23
N PHE A 6 64.37 -5.35 3.29
CA PHE A 6 63.16 -6.10 3.65
C PHE A 6 61.99 -5.59 2.80
N PHE A 7 61.56 -6.40 1.85
CA PHE A 7 60.39 -6.15 1.02
C PHE A 7 59.14 -6.60 1.80
N PHE A 8 58.47 -5.66 2.49
CA PHE A 8 57.18 -5.93 3.13
C PHE A 8 56.09 -6.02 2.06
N LEU A 9 55.59 -7.24 1.84
CA LEU A 9 54.50 -7.54 0.93
C LEU A 9 53.18 -7.19 1.62
N ALA A 10 52.65 -5.99 1.35
CA ALA A 10 51.36 -5.54 1.85
C ALA A 10 50.23 -6.29 1.12
N ILE A 11 49.70 -7.33 1.77
CA ILE A 11 48.50 -8.04 1.34
C ILE A 11 47.31 -7.14 1.63
N SER A 12 46.79 -6.49 0.57
CA SER A 12 45.55 -5.71 0.61
C SER A 12 44.37 -6.68 0.76
N LEU A 13 43.73 -6.68 1.94
CA LEU A 13 42.44 -7.36 2.14
C LEU A 13 41.37 -6.58 1.36
N LEU A 14 40.99 -7.09 0.20
CA LEU A 14 39.74 -6.72 -0.45
C LEU A 14 38.59 -7.36 0.35
N LEU A 15 38.00 -6.62 1.29
CA LEU A 15 36.71 -7.01 1.84
C LEU A 15 35.68 -6.89 0.70
N PRO A 16 34.93 -7.94 0.34
CA PRO A 16 33.76 -7.79 -0.50
C PRO A 16 32.75 -6.96 0.29
N SER A 17 32.52 -5.72 -0.13
CA SER A 17 31.38 -4.94 0.32
C SER A 17 30.12 -5.67 -0.14
N LEU A 18 29.43 -6.35 0.77
CA LEU A 18 28.06 -6.76 0.51
C LEU A 18 27.25 -5.49 0.27
N SER A 19 26.94 -5.22 -0.98
CA SER A 19 25.87 -4.28 -1.33
C SER A 19 24.57 -4.92 -0.86
N ILE A 20 24.13 -4.56 0.35
CA ILE A 20 22.75 -4.78 0.76
C ILE A 20 21.93 -3.90 -0.17
N ALA A 21 21.28 -4.49 -1.17
CA ALA A 21 20.12 -3.85 -1.76
C ALA A 21 19.14 -3.68 -0.59
N LEU A 22 18.93 -2.45 -0.14
CA LEU A 22 17.95 -2.12 0.89
C LEU A 22 16.58 -2.35 0.28
N THR A 23 16.17 -3.61 0.20
CA THR A 23 14.78 -3.98 -0.06
C THR A 23 14.01 -3.50 1.13
N PHE A 24 13.10 -2.55 0.90
CA PHE A 24 12.05 -2.20 1.84
C PHE A 24 11.39 -3.49 2.36
N GLU A 25 11.66 -3.83 3.62
CA GLU A 25 11.23 -5.12 4.20
C GLU A 25 9.80 -4.99 4.72
N CYS A 26 8.82 -5.27 3.84
CA CYS A 26 7.39 -5.11 4.12
C CYS A 26 6.88 -5.79 5.39
N SER A 27 7.50 -6.90 5.80
CA SER A 27 7.04 -7.70 6.95
C SER A 27 7.54 -7.18 8.31
N HIS A 28 8.57 -6.32 8.33
CA HIS A 28 9.25 -5.93 9.58
C HIS A 28 9.50 -4.42 9.69
N ILE A 29 8.54 -3.62 9.22
CA ILE A 29 8.64 -2.16 9.30
C ILE A 29 8.51 -1.73 10.75
N ARG A 30 9.49 -0.93 11.23
CA ARG A 30 9.49 -0.38 12.58
C ARG A 30 9.57 1.14 12.55
N VAL A 31 8.55 1.81 13.07
CA VAL A 31 8.51 3.27 13.19
C VAL A 31 8.22 3.62 14.64
N LYS A 32 9.15 4.35 15.28
CA LYS A 32 9.05 4.76 16.69
C LYS A 32 8.67 3.63 17.66
N GLY A 33 9.22 2.44 17.46
CA GLY A 33 8.99 1.27 18.31
C GLY A 33 7.71 0.47 18.01
N LYS A 34 6.86 0.94 17.09
CA LYS A 34 5.70 0.20 16.59
C LYS A 34 6.08 -0.64 15.38
N LYS A 35 5.48 -1.83 15.26
CA LYS A 35 5.71 -2.77 14.16
C LYS A 35 4.55 -2.72 13.17
N TYR A 36 4.84 -2.91 11.89
CA TYR A 36 3.87 -2.98 10.82
C TYR A 36 4.27 -4.12 9.85
N ASN A 37 3.26 -4.82 9.32
CA ASN A 37 3.42 -5.89 8.35
C ASN A 37 2.48 -5.65 7.16
N PHE A 38 3.05 -5.29 6.01
CA PHE A 38 2.32 -5.03 4.77
C PHE A 38 2.36 -6.19 3.76
N GLU A 39 2.87 -7.37 4.14
CA GLU A 39 2.97 -8.51 3.23
C GLU A 39 1.61 -8.90 2.62
N LYS A 40 0.52 -8.76 3.39
CA LYS A 40 -0.84 -9.09 2.98
C LYS A 40 -1.47 -8.13 1.96
N ILE A 41 -0.88 -6.95 1.78
CA ILE A 41 -1.21 -5.97 0.74
C ILE A 41 -0.07 -5.84 -0.28
N GLY A 42 0.89 -6.77 -0.24
CA GLY A 42 1.95 -6.86 -1.22
C GLY A 42 1.44 -7.34 -2.57
N GLY A 43 2.14 -6.95 -3.63
CA GLY A 43 1.73 -7.22 -5.01
C GLY A 43 1.22 -5.96 -5.71
N PRO A 44 0.95 -6.05 -7.02
CA PRO A 44 0.55 -4.90 -7.81
C PRO A 44 -0.91 -4.51 -7.55
N HIS A 45 -1.10 -3.31 -7.00
CA HIS A 45 -2.37 -2.60 -6.88
C HIS A 45 -2.45 -1.50 -7.92
N THR A 46 -3.66 -1.20 -8.39
CA THR A 46 -3.88 -0.26 -9.48
C THR A 46 -5.06 0.64 -9.21
N VAL A 47 -4.91 1.93 -9.50
CA VAL A 47 -6.00 2.91 -9.58
C VAL A 47 -5.95 3.57 -10.95
N SER A 48 -7.09 3.81 -11.57
CA SER A 48 -7.17 4.40 -12.93
C SER A 48 -7.98 5.68 -12.90
N LEU A 49 -7.48 6.70 -13.59
CA LEU A 49 -8.17 7.97 -13.80
C LEU A 49 -8.53 8.10 -15.28
N ILE A 50 -9.82 8.29 -15.56
CA ILE A 50 -10.33 8.51 -16.92
C ILE A 50 -10.58 10.01 -17.08
N GLU A 51 -9.93 10.62 -18.06
CA GLU A 51 -10.11 12.01 -18.43
C GLU A 51 -10.72 12.07 -19.84
N HIS A 52 -11.89 12.69 -19.95
CA HIS A 52 -12.53 12.92 -21.23
C HIS A 52 -11.99 14.22 -21.84
N SER A 53 -11.41 14.13 -23.03
CA SER A 53 -10.91 15.28 -23.80
C SER A 53 -11.33 15.13 -25.25
N PRO A 54 -12.63 15.38 -25.58
CA PRO A 54 -13.21 15.07 -26.88
C PRO A 54 -12.35 15.58 -28.05
N PRO A 55 -12.12 14.76 -29.10
CA PRO A 55 -12.72 13.44 -29.32
C PRO A 55 -12.03 12.30 -28.56
N SER A 56 -10.92 12.55 -27.87
CA SER A 56 -10.11 11.51 -27.22
C SER A 56 -10.54 11.24 -25.78
N ILE A 57 -10.25 10.03 -25.31
CA ILE A 57 -10.35 9.64 -23.91
C ILE A 57 -8.96 9.20 -23.46
N HIS A 58 -8.52 9.76 -22.33
CA HIS A 58 -7.24 9.42 -21.72
C HIS A 58 -7.49 8.58 -20.47
N ASN A 59 -6.86 7.41 -20.37
CA ASN A 59 -6.90 6.60 -19.17
C ASN A 59 -5.48 6.48 -18.61
N THR A 60 -5.28 7.03 -17.42
CA THR A 60 -4.01 6.92 -16.69
C THR A 60 -4.15 5.89 -15.58
N THR A 61 -3.46 4.76 -15.71
CA THR A 61 -3.41 3.73 -14.67
C THR A 61 -2.14 3.87 -13.85
N TRP A 62 -2.29 4.16 -12.56
CA TRP A 62 -1.23 4.16 -11.57
C TRP A 62 -1.12 2.78 -10.93
N SER A 63 0.04 2.14 -11.07
CA SER A 63 0.35 0.85 -10.46
C SER A 63 1.35 1.02 -9.32
N VAL A 64 1.09 0.36 -8.20
CA VAL A 64 1.94 0.35 -7.01
C VAL A 64 2.09 -1.07 -6.46
N ASP A 65 3.32 -1.45 -6.11
CA ASP A 65 3.61 -2.60 -5.27
C ASP A 65 4.55 -2.14 -4.16
N LEU A 66 4.10 -2.18 -2.91
CA LEU A 66 4.91 -1.72 -1.77
C LEU A 66 6.04 -2.69 -1.46
N CYS A 67 5.87 -3.97 -1.78
CA CYS A 67 6.73 -5.05 -1.31
C CYS A 67 7.66 -5.62 -2.38
N GLY A 68 7.51 -5.18 -3.62
CA GLY A 68 8.32 -5.65 -4.73
C GLY A 68 8.28 -4.71 -5.92
N THR A 69 9.11 -5.04 -6.91
CA THR A 69 9.08 -4.34 -8.20
C THR A 69 7.91 -4.85 -9.04
N LEU A 70 7.25 -3.93 -9.75
CA LEU A 70 6.23 -4.23 -10.74
C LEU A 70 6.76 -5.24 -11.77
N LYS A 71 6.02 -6.32 -11.96
CA LYS A 71 6.39 -7.40 -12.87
C LYS A 71 6.23 -6.98 -14.32
N LYS A 72 7.22 -7.28 -15.14
CA LYS A 72 7.14 -7.07 -16.59
C LYS A 72 6.24 -8.11 -17.24
N ASN A 73 5.46 -7.66 -18.21
CA ASN A 73 4.70 -8.54 -19.08
C ASN A 73 5.50 -8.76 -20.38
N LYS A 74 5.70 -10.03 -20.75
CA LYS A 74 6.45 -10.42 -21.96
C LYS A 74 5.67 -10.16 -23.24
N ASP A 75 4.34 -10.07 -23.14
CA ASP A 75 3.45 -9.86 -24.28
C ASP A 75 3.25 -8.37 -24.61
N VAL A 76 3.73 -7.48 -23.73
CA VAL A 76 3.68 -6.02 -23.91
C VAL A 76 5.06 -5.53 -24.36
N PRO A 77 5.16 -4.60 -25.33
CA PRO A 77 6.44 -4.01 -25.70
C PRO A 77 7.16 -3.37 -24.51
N ALA A 78 8.49 -3.36 -24.53
CA ALA A 78 9.28 -2.83 -23.41
C ALA A 78 9.11 -1.31 -23.21
N GLY A 79 8.78 -0.57 -24.26
CA GLY A 79 8.50 0.87 -24.20
C GLY A 79 7.09 1.22 -23.71
N ASP A 80 6.17 0.25 -23.77
CA ASP A 80 4.74 0.42 -23.46
C ASP A 80 4.40 -0.06 -22.04
N GLN A 81 5.44 -0.39 -21.25
CA GLN A 81 5.30 -0.86 -19.88
C GLN A 81 6.36 -0.23 -18.99
N CYS A 82 6.09 -0.28 -17.69
CA CYS A 82 6.99 0.26 -16.69
C CYS A 82 8.41 -0.34 -16.77
N PRO A 83 9.45 0.49 -16.60
CA PRO A 83 10.82 0.02 -16.57
C PRO A 83 11.04 -0.96 -15.42
N GLY A 84 12.08 -1.80 -15.55
CA GLY A 84 12.44 -2.72 -14.47
C GLY A 84 12.91 -1.93 -13.25
N GLY A 85 12.54 -2.38 -12.05
CA GLY A 85 12.88 -1.69 -10.80
C GLY A 85 11.81 -0.71 -10.31
N SER A 86 10.76 -0.45 -11.09
CA SER A 86 9.62 0.37 -10.66
C SER A 86 8.84 -0.30 -9.52
N TYR A 87 8.59 0.46 -8.45
CA TYR A 87 7.63 0.12 -7.39
C TYR A 87 6.32 0.87 -7.62
N VAL A 88 6.41 2.11 -8.13
CA VAL A 88 5.27 2.94 -8.52
C VAL A 88 5.47 3.45 -9.93
N CYS A 89 4.44 3.34 -10.77
CA CYS A 89 4.51 3.72 -12.18
C CYS A 89 3.13 4.07 -12.73
N GLY A 90 3.06 5.09 -13.59
CA GLY A 90 1.87 5.43 -14.36
C GLY A 90 2.00 4.97 -15.81
N VAL A 91 0.92 4.47 -16.38
CA VAL A 91 0.79 4.25 -17.82
C VAL A 91 -0.43 5.02 -18.30
N LYS A 92 -0.20 5.99 -19.19
CA LYS A 92 -1.27 6.76 -19.84
C LYS A 92 -1.56 6.15 -21.19
N THR A 93 -2.81 5.79 -21.39
CA THR A 93 -3.33 5.30 -22.67
C THR A 93 -4.32 6.29 -23.23
N THR A 94 -4.38 6.36 -24.56
CA THR A 94 -5.32 7.21 -25.27
C THR A 94 -6.04 6.40 -26.31
N PHE A 95 -7.34 6.65 -26.44
CA PHE A 95 -8.15 6.11 -27.52
C PHE A 95 -9.20 7.13 -27.94
N ASN A 96 -9.60 7.09 -29.20
CA ASN A 96 -10.72 7.85 -29.72
C ASN A 96 -11.88 6.87 -29.95
N PRO A 97 -13.02 6.99 -29.27
CA PRO A 97 -14.16 6.10 -29.46
C PRO A 97 -14.79 6.19 -30.86
N ASN A 98 -14.44 7.22 -31.65
CA ASN A 98 -14.91 7.37 -33.04
C ASN A 98 -14.02 6.63 -34.05
N ASP A 99 -12.86 6.13 -33.62
CA ASP A 99 -11.93 5.39 -34.47
C ASP A 99 -11.97 3.90 -34.08
N ASP A 100 -11.75 3.00 -35.05
CA ASP A 100 -11.67 1.54 -34.80
C ASP A 100 -10.33 1.11 -34.16
N ASP A 101 -9.49 2.08 -33.79
CA ASP A 101 -8.16 1.85 -33.24
C ASP A 101 -8.20 1.41 -31.79
N LYS A 102 -7.29 0.50 -31.43
CA LYS A 102 -7.13 0.07 -30.04
C LYS A 102 -6.45 1.19 -29.23
N PRO A 103 -6.70 1.24 -27.90
CA PRO A 103 -5.96 2.15 -27.04
C PRO A 103 -4.45 1.99 -27.22
N HIS A 104 -3.76 3.11 -27.42
CA HIS A 104 -2.30 3.16 -27.52
C HIS A 104 -1.71 3.76 -26.25
N VAL A 105 -0.47 3.39 -25.92
CA VAL A 105 0.26 3.93 -24.76
C VAL A 105 0.96 5.21 -25.18
N ASP A 106 0.52 6.33 -24.63
CA ASP A 106 1.11 7.65 -24.88
C ASP A 106 2.31 7.91 -23.98
N GLU A 107 2.19 7.52 -22.70
CA GLU A 107 3.19 7.83 -21.69
C GLU A 107 3.41 6.67 -20.72
N VAL A 108 4.69 6.41 -20.42
CA VAL A 108 5.11 5.55 -19.31
C VAL A 108 5.90 6.40 -18.32
N ILE A 109 5.34 6.58 -17.13
CA ILE A 109 5.79 7.53 -16.11
C ILE A 109 6.36 6.75 -14.92
N PRO A 110 7.69 6.54 -14.84
CA PRO A 110 8.30 5.91 -13.68
C PRO A 110 8.30 6.87 -12.48
N ILE A 111 7.46 6.60 -11.48
CA ILE A 111 7.25 7.48 -10.33
C ILE A 111 8.26 7.21 -9.21
N ALA A 112 8.39 5.94 -8.81
CA ALA A 112 9.31 5.54 -7.75
C ALA A 112 9.83 4.12 -7.97
N GLY A 113 11.07 3.85 -7.56
CA GLY A 113 11.70 2.56 -7.79
C GLY A 113 13.21 2.57 -7.61
N SER A 114 13.80 1.38 -7.66
CA SER A 114 15.26 1.22 -7.70
C SER A 114 15.72 1.17 -9.16
N PHE A 115 16.38 2.23 -9.59
CA PHE A 115 16.85 2.44 -10.96
C PHE A 115 18.38 2.58 -11.00
N ALA A 116 19.08 1.93 -10.06
CA ALA A 116 20.53 2.02 -9.91
C ALA A 116 21.29 1.71 -11.21
N THR A 117 20.75 0.81 -12.05
CA THR A 117 21.37 0.40 -13.32
C THR A 117 21.02 1.29 -14.51
N SER A 118 19.98 2.13 -14.43
CA SER A 118 19.53 2.99 -15.54
C SER A 118 19.83 4.46 -15.28
N THR A 119 19.30 5.03 -14.19
CA THR A 119 19.46 6.45 -13.83
C THR A 119 20.37 6.66 -12.62
N GLY A 120 20.80 5.58 -11.95
CA GLY A 120 21.63 5.66 -10.74
C GLY A 120 20.86 6.09 -9.49
N THR A 121 19.54 6.09 -9.54
CA THR A 121 18.65 6.48 -8.45
C THR A 121 18.10 5.25 -7.72
N ASN A 122 17.79 5.39 -6.43
CA ASN A 122 17.24 4.33 -5.60
C ASN A 122 15.85 4.71 -5.07
N LEU A 123 15.14 3.72 -4.53
CA LEU A 123 13.82 3.91 -3.95
C LEU A 123 13.86 4.80 -2.71
N ASP A 124 14.90 4.63 -1.88
CA ASP A 124 15.19 5.39 -0.65
C ASP A 124 13.93 5.78 0.16
N PRO A 125 13.15 4.79 0.64
CA PRO A 125 11.86 5.05 1.26
C PRO A 125 11.99 5.81 2.59
N ILE A 126 11.17 6.85 2.78
CA ILE A 126 10.99 7.56 4.05
C ILE A 126 9.63 7.17 4.62
N ILE A 127 9.61 6.72 5.87
CA ILE A 127 8.38 6.27 6.53
C ILE A 127 8.17 7.08 7.81
N GLU A 128 7.04 7.75 7.88
CA GLU A 128 6.65 8.55 9.02
C GLU A 128 5.24 8.21 9.48
N ARG A 129 4.92 8.52 10.73
CA ARG A 129 3.61 8.28 11.31
C ARG A 129 2.67 9.42 10.97
N LEU A 130 1.48 9.12 10.45
CA LEU A 130 0.52 10.15 10.04
C LEU A 130 0.10 11.06 11.21
N GLU A 131 0.00 10.51 12.41
CA GLU A 131 -0.37 11.26 13.62
C GLU A 131 0.67 12.32 13.97
N ASP A 132 1.94 12.07 13.65
CA ASP A 132 3.06 12.95 13.99
C ASP A 132 3.20 14.11 12.98
N ILE A 133 2.69 13.94 11.76
CA ILE A 133 2.85 14.92 10.66
C ILE A 133 1.57 15.75 10.47
N SER A 134 0.41 15.12 10.56
CA SER A 134 -0.88 15.77 10.27
C SER A 134 -1.46 16.52 11.45
N GLY A 135 -1.04 16.20 12.69
CA GLY A 135 -1.66 16.73 13.91
C GLY A 135 -3.16 16.40 14.03
N SER A 136 -3.66 15.45 13.24
CA SER A 136 -5.04 15.02 13.18
C SER A 136 -5.22 13.68 13.88
N ASP A 137 -6.48 13.24 14.03
CA ASP A 137 -6.81 11.91 14.56
C ASP A 137 -6.53 10.77 13.56
N MET A 138 -5.97 11.08 12.38
CA MET A 138 -5.62 10.08 11.36
C MET A 138 -4.43 9.23 11.82
N THR A 139 -4.67 7.94 12.02
CA THR A 139 -3.64 6.97 12.41
C THR A 139 -3.13 6.17 11.21
N GLY A 140 -1.83 5.86 11.19
CA GLY A 140 -1.22 5.12 10.08
C GLY A 140 0.19 5.57 9.73
N LEU A 141 0.59 5.37 8.48
CA LEU A 141 1.94 5.66 7.98
C LEU A 141 1.89 6.46 6.67
N ARG A 142 2.77 7.44 6.53
CA ARG A 142 3.12 8.08 5.26
C ARG A 142 4.38 7.45 4.73
N LEU A 143 4.32 6.99 3.48
CA LEU A 143 5.47 6.47 2.74
C LEU A 143 5.83 7.47 1.64
N GLU A 144 7.02 8.03 1.71
CA GLU A 144 7.60 8.78 0.59
C GLU A 144 8.58 7.87 -0.15
N LEU A 145 8.29 7.63 -1.43
CA LEU A 145 9.05 6.74 -2.30
C LEU A 145 9.69 7.55 -3.42
N HIS A 146 10.98 7.37 -3.63
CA HIS A 146 11.77 8.12 -4.60
C HIS A 146 12.27 7.25 -5.76
N GLY A 147 13.07 7.87 -6.62
CA GLY A 147 13.88 7.20 -7.63
C GLY A 147 13.42 7.47 -9.06
N GLY A 148 12.15 7.80 -9.28
CA GLY A 148 11.63 8.06 -10.61
C GLY A 148 12.16 9.35 -11.24
N THR A 149 12.25 9.36 -12.56
CA THR A 149 12.59 10.53 -13.37
C THR A 149 11.89 10.42 -14.70
N TYR A 150 11.15 11.45 -15.08
CA TYR A 150 10.39 11.50 -16.32
C TYR A 150 10.51 12.89 -16.94
N MET A 151 10.78 12.98 -18.25
CA MET A 151 11.03 14.24 -18.96
C MET A 151 12.00 15.21 -18.24
N LYS A 152 13.11 14.68 -17.69
CA LYS A 152 14.11 15.41 -16.89
C LYS A 152 13.57 16.04 -15.59
N GLN A 153 12.35 15.71 -15.19
CA GLN A 153 11.78 16.07 -13.89
C GLN A 153 11.86 14.88 -12.95
N LYS A 154 12.30 15.12 -11.71
CA LYS A 154 12.28 14.10 -10.67
C LYS A 154 10.84 13.74 -10.32
N GLN A 155 10.61 12.46 -10.08
CA GLN A 155 9.31 11.93 -9.69
C GLN A 155 9.38 11.40 -8.25
N MET A 156 8.24 11.42 -7.56
CA MET A 156 8.09 10.92 -6.21
C MET A 156 6.66 10.43 -5.99
N ALA A 157 6.49 9.37 -5.20
CA ALA A 157 5.18 8.98 -4.68
C ALA A 157 5.10 9.29 -3.19
N ILE A 158 3.95 9.80 -2.75
CA ILE A 158 3.55 9.85 -1.35
C ILE A 158 2.31 8.98 -1.22
N ILE A 159 2.38 8.00 -0.33
CA ILE A 159 1.29 7.05 -0.07
C ILE A 159 0.93 7.15 1.41
N ASP A 160 -0.29 7.59 1.69
CA ASP A 160 -0.82 7.66 3.04
C ASP A 160 -1.59 6.38 3.35
N LEU A 161 -0.94 5.48 4.06
CA LEU A 161 -1.54 4.26 4.59
C LEU A 161 -2.34 4.61 5.84
N GLN A 162 -3.65 4.69 5.72
CA GLN A 162 -4.58 5.02 6.80
C GLN A 162 -5.09 3.75 7.47
N CYS A 163 -5.05 3.70 8.81
CA CYS A 163 -5.60 2.60 9.58
C CYS A 163 -7.12 2.54 9.39
N ASP A 164 -7.58 1.42 8.84
CA ASP A 164 -8.99 1.09 8.73
C ASP A 164 -9.18 -0.39 9.11
N PRO A 165 -9.64 -0.70 10.34
CA PRO A 165 -9.75 -2.07 10.84
C PRO A 165 -10.65 -2.98 9.98
N GLU A 166 -11.61 -2.40 9.25
CA GLU A 166 -12.61 -3.14 8.49
C GLU A 166 -12.15 -3.44 7.05
N ARG A 167 -11.05 -2.83 6.60
CA ARG A 167 -10.55 -2.97 5.22
C ARG A 167 -9.24 -3.75 5.19
N THR A 168 -9.15 -4.72 4.28
CA THR A 168 -7.90 -5.44 4.02
C THR A 168 -6.91 -4.60 3.24
N GLY A 169 -7.38 -3.63 2.45
CA GLY A 169 -6.55 -2.85 1.52
C GLY A 169 -6.68 -3.32 0.06
N ASN A 170 -7.46 -4.37 -0.20
CA ASN A 170 -7.61 -5.00 -1.52
C ASN A 170 -8.98 -4.76 -2.16
N GLU A 171 -9.85 -4.04 -1.45
CA GLU A 171 -11.20 -3.71 -1.87
C GLU A 171 -11.15 -2.81 -3.11
N LYS A 172 -11.98 -3.16 -4.10
CA LYS A 172 -12.22 -2.39 -5.31
C LYS A 172 -13.70 -2.32 -5.56
N SER A 173 -14.19 -1.15 -5.95
CA SER A 173 -15.50 -0.89 -6.47
C SER A 173 -15.69 -1.74 -7.73
N PRO A 174 -16.88 -2.32 -7.90
CA PRO A 174 -17.22 -2.92 -9.18
C PRO A 174 -17.13 -1.82 -10.24
N VAL A 175 -16.31 -2.05 -11.27
CA VAL A 175 -16.23 -1.17 -12.43
C VAL A 175 -17.63 -1.07 -13.03
N LYS A 176 -18.31 0.06 -12.83
CA LYS A 176 -19.54 0.37 -13.56
C LYS A 176 -19.12 0.56 -15.01
N LYS A 177 -19.25 -0.48 -15.84
CA LYS A 177 -19.25 -0.28 -17.29
C LYS A 177 -20.38 0.70 -17.57
N GLY A 178 -20.04 1.82 -18.21
CA GLY A 178 -20.99 2.82 -18.66
C GLY A 178 -22.23 2.15 -19.22
N LYS A 179 -23.39 2.60 -18.75
CA LYS A 179 -24.69 2.07 -19.09
C LYS A 179 -25.11 2.62 -20.45
N ASP A 180 -24.32 2.30 -21.47
CA ASP A 180 -24.67 2.55 -22.86
C ASP A 180 -25.26 1.24 -23.36
N ASP A 181 -26.59 1.14 -23.32
CA ASP A 181 -27.42 0.65 -24.42
C ASP A 181 -28.90 0.51 -23.99
N GLU A 182 -29.76 1.07 -24.84
CA GLU A 182 -31.22 0.91 -24.94
C GLU A 182 -32.12 1.61 -23.90
N ASP A 183 -32.55 2.84 -24.22
CA ASP A 183 -33.99 3.05 -24.34
C ASP A 183 -34.34 4.15 -25.35
N ASP A 184 -34.81 3.68 -26.49
CA ASP A 184 -35.41 4.42 -27.58
C ASP A 184 -36.79 4.92 -27.14
N LYS A 185 -36.92 6.23 -26.85
CA LYS A 185 -38.25 6.88 -26.80
C LYS A 185 -38.20 8.36 -27.14
N VAL A 186 -38.31 8.60 -28.45
CA VAL A 186 -38.84 9.82 -29.05
C VAL A 186 -40.14 10.24 -28.35
N ARG A 187 -40.15 11.41 -27.69
CA ARG A 187 -41.31 12.32 -27.68
C ARG A 187 -40.84 13.78 -27.64
N ASN A 188 -41.09 14.47 -28.75
CA ASN A 188 -41.09 15.93 -28.90
C ASN A 188 -41.96 16.63 -27.84
N ALA A 189 -41.47 17.75 -27.29
CA ALA A 189 -42.23 18.99 -27.12
C ALA A 189 -41.30 20.13 -26.65
N GLU A 190 -41.32 21.24 -27.39
CA GLU A 190 -40.65 22.51 -27.11
C GLU A 190 -41.11 23.11 -25.76
N SER A 191 -40.17 23.67 -24.99
CA SER A 191 -40.39 24.82 -24.11
C SER A 191 -39.08 25.24 -23.44
N ASP A 192 -38.72 26.49 -23.66
CA ASP A 192 -37.54 27.18 -23.14
C ASP A 192 -37.47 27.26 -21.60
N GLN A 193 -36.23 27.47 -21.14
CA GLN A 193 -35.77 27.98 -19.83
C GLN A 193 -35.86 27.03 -18.62
N ALA A 194 -34.73 26.39 -18.33
CA ALA A 194 -34.31 26.10 -16.97
C ALA A 194 -32.80 26.34 -16.85
N ASN A 195 -32.41 26.98 -15.76
CA ASN A 195 -31.02 27.18 -15.35
C ASN A 195 -30.38 25.82 -15.03
N ASP A 196 -29.33 25.46 -15.76
CA ASP A 196 -28.47 24.35 -15.38
C ASP A 196 -27.08 24.90 -15.06
N SER A 197 -26.86 25.15 -13.77
CA SER A 197 -25.53 25.04 -13.19
C SER A 197 -25.11 23.59 -13.36
N ALA A 198 -24.26 23.32 -14.35
CA ALA A 198 -23.52 22.08 -14.47
C ALA A 198 -22.52 22.03 -13.30
N ASP A 199 -23.01 21.52 -12.18
CA ASP A 199 -22.22 21.09 -11.05
C ASP A 199 -21.82 19.64 -11.37
N ASP A 200 -20.75 19.51 -12.16
CA ASP A 200 -20.10 18.22 -12.46
C ASP A 200 -19.37 17.74 -11.20
N ASN A 201 -20.14 17.26 -10.21
CA ASN A 201 -19.61 16.49 -9.09
C ASN A 201 -19.72 15.01 -9.43
N ASP A 202 -18.78 14.52 -10.25
CA ASP A 202 -18.54 13.09 -10.49
C ASP A 202 -17.71 12.46 -9.35
N ASP A 203 -17.96 12.82 -8.09
CA ASP A 203 -17.14 12.42 -6.93
C ASP A 203 -17.77 11.33 -6.03
N ASP A 204 -18.93 10.76 -6.39
CA ASP A 204 -19.76 10.00 -5.43
C ASP A 204 -19.70 8.46 -5.52
N ASP A 205 -18.65 7.84 -6.07
CA ASP A 205 -18.51 6.36 -6.09
C ASP A 205 -17.13 5.79 -5.68
N ASP A 206 -16.21 6.63 -5.18
CA ASP A 206 -14.85 6.23 -4.78
C ASP A 206 -14.73 5.72 -3.34
N ASP A 207 -15.83 5.68 -2.57
CA ASP A 207 -15.78 5.39 -1.13
C ASP A 207 -15.54 3.92 -0.77
N ASN A 208 -15.65 3.03 -1.74
CA ASN A 208 -15.41 1.60 -1.54
C ASN A 208 -14.00 1.15 -1.93
N ASP A 209 -13.25 1.95 -2.71
CA ASP A 209 -11.86 1.64 -3.06
C ASP A 209 -10.94 1.86 -1.86
N SER A 210 -10.17 0.83 -1.53
CA SER A 210 -9.16 0.96 -0.48
C SER A 210 -7.97 1.79 -0.94
N LEU A 211 -7.57 1.70 -2.22
CA LEU A 211 -6.51 2.51 -2.81
C LEU A 211 -7.12 3.59 -3.71
N ARG A 212 -6.87 4.85 -3.41
CA ARG A 212 -7.45 6.02 -4.08
C ARG A 212 -6.38 6.94 -4.63
N PHE A 213 -6.66 7.52 -5.79
CA PHE A 213 -5.86 8.59 -6.36
C PHE A 213 -6.22 9.90 -5.65
N VAL A 214 -5.22 10.68 -5.24
CA VAL A 214 -5.43 12.01 -4.64
C VAL A 214 -5.00 13.10 -5.59
N SER A 215 -3.78 13.03 -6.13
CA SER A 215 -3.29 14.01 -7.12
C SER A 215 -2.00 13.56 -7.78
N TYR A 216 -1.70 14.13 -8.94
CA TYR A 216 -0.38 14.09 -9.56
C TYR A 216 0.00 15.51 -9.99
N LYS A 217 0.83 16.18 -9.19
CA LYS A 217 1.13 17.62 -9.38
C LYS A 217 2.54 17.98 -8.96
N LYS A 218 3.01 19.11 -9.50
CA LYS A 218 4.34 19.62 -9.21
C LYS A 218 4.39 20.21 -7.81
N GLU A 219 5.33 19.75 -7.01
CA GLU A 219 5.67 20.30 -5.70
C GLU A 219 7.17 20.59 -5.68
N GLU A 220 7.53 21.86 -5.48
CA GLU A 220 8.91 22.35 -5.55
C GLU A 220 9.62 21.98 -6.89
N ASP A 221 10.67 21.16 -6.83
CA ASP A 221 11.48 20.70 -7.98
C ASP A 221 11.09 19.29 -8.48
N LYS A 222 9.96 18.75 -8.01
CA LYS A 222 9.54 17.36 -8.29
C LYS A 222 8.08 17.28 -8.72
N GLN A 223 7.76 16.24 -9.48
CA GLN A 223 6.38 15.82 -9.72
C GLN A 223 6.00 14.76 -8.69
N VAL A 224 4.86 14.95 -8.01
CA VAL A 224 4.46 14.16 -6.86
C VAL A 224 3.12 13.50 -7.13
N LEU A 225 3.11 12.17 -7.13
CA LEU A 225 1.90 11.35 -7.10
C LEU A 225 1.50 11.13 -5.64
N ARG A 226 0.28 11.52 -5.27
CA ARG A 226 -0.30 11.28 -3.95
C ARG A 226 -1.40 10.22 -4.06
N LEU A 227 -1.30 9.19 -3.23
CA LEU A 227 -2.27 8.11 -3.12
C LEU A 227 -2.69 7.96 -1.66
N ASP A 228 -3.97 7.70 -1.44
CA ASP A 228 -4.52 7.32 -0.14
C ASP A 228 -4.80 5.83 -0.15
N TRP A 229 -4.40 5.12 0.90
CA TRP A 229 -4.61 3.68 0.98
C TRP A 229 -5.11 3.26 2.37
N ARG A 230 -6.39 2.90 2.47
CA ARG A 230 -7.02 2.43 3.70
C ARG A 230 -6.79 0.94 3.90
N THR A 231 -6.27 0.55 5.06
CA THR A 231 -6.01 -0.85 5.39
C THR A 231 -5.81 -1.08 6.88
N LYS A 232 -6.28 -2.23 7.36
CA LYS A 232 -6.08 -2.68 8.74
C LYS A 232 -4.61 -2.92 9.09
N TYR A 233 -3.75 -3.16 8.10
CA TYR A 233 -2.32 -3.37 8.32
C TYR A 233 -1.56 -2.09 8.69
N ALA A 234 -2.18 -0.92 8.48
CA ALA A 234 -1.66 0.36 8.95
C ALA A 234 -2.03 0.65 10.42
N CYS A 235 -2.86 -0.20 11.04
CA CYS A 235 -3.26 -0.06 12.43
C CYS A 235 -2.17 -0.56 13.38
N THR A 236 -1.90 0.24 14.42
CA THR A 236 -0.83 -0.09 15.40
C THR A 236 -1.19 -1.19 16.39
N THR A 237 -2.47 -1.59 16.41
CA THR A 237 -3.06 -2.63 17.26
C THR A 237 -3.31 -3.93 16.51
N TYR A 238 -2.89 -4.03 15.25
CA TYR A 238 -2.94 -5.29 14.51
C TYR A 238 -1.78 -6.18 15.01
N GLU A 239 -1.91 -6.66 16.24
CA GLU A 239 -1.13 -7.82 16.68
C GLU A 239 -1.54 -8.98 15.78
N GLU A 240 -0.56 -9.63 15.16
CA GLU A 240 -0.80 -10.91 14.50
C GLU A 240 -1.46 -11.82 15.54
N ASP A 241 -2.72 -12.19 15.30
CA ASP A 241 -3.44 -13.20 16.08
C ASP A 241 -2.75 -14.56 15.89
N ASP A 242 -1.55 -14.72 16.44
CA ASP A 242 -0.81 -15.97 16.55
C ASP A 242 -0.28 -16.12 17.99
N ASP A 243 -1.16 -16.67 18.82
CA ASP A 243 -0.87 -17.69 19.84
C ASP A 243 0.46 -17.56 20.62
N SER A 244 0.50 -16.75 21.68
CA SER A 244 1.00 -17.15 23.02
C SER A 244 1.23 -15.97 23.97
N GLY A 245 0.43 -15.94 25.05
CA GLY A 245 0.94 -15.63 26.39
C GLY A 245 1.23 -14.16 26.76
N SER A 246 0.31 -13.63 27.58
CA SER A 246 0.61 -12.75 28.73
C SER A 246 0.87 -11.25 28.48
N GLY A 247 -0.21 -10.45 28.63
CA GLY A 247 -0.32 -9.59 29.80
C GLY A 247 -0.31 -8.06 29.63
N SER A 248 -1.50 -7.49 29.83
CA SER A 248 -1.83 -6.15 30.38
C SER A 248 -1.69 -4.90 29.47
N GLY A 249 -2.74 -4.09 29.25
CA GLY A 249 -4.13 -4.24 29.68
C GLY A 249 -5.08 -3.07 29.31
N LYS A 250 -6.37 -3.39 29.50
CA LYS A 250 -7.59 -2.56 29.68
C LYS A 250 -7.96 -1.60 28.53
N GLU A 251 -9.19 -1.60 28.00
CA GLU A 251 -10.50 -1.75 28.65
C GLU A 251 -11.56 -2.15 27.60
N GLY A 252 -12.47 -3.08 27.93
CA GLY A 252 -13.55 -3.49 27.02
C GLY A 252 -14.20 -4.80 27.44
N THR A 253 -15.43 -4.73 27.90
CA THR A 253 -16.22 -5.77 28.56
C THR A 253 -16.54 -7.00 27.70
N SER A 254 -16.25 -8.21 28.18
CA SER A 254 -17.27 -9.20 28.59
C SER A 254 -16.61 -10.48 29.14
N LYS A 255 -17.18 -10.99 30.23
CA LYS A 255 -16.70 -12.14 31.00
C LYS A 255 -17.14 -13.43 30.30
N HIS A 256 -16.21 -14.26 29.84
CA HIS A 256 -16.50 -15.67 29.54
C HIS A 256 -15.65 -16.57 30.46
N TRP A 257 -16.23 -16.95 31.60
CA TRP A 257 -15.62 -17.87 32.55
C TRP A 257 -15.90 -19.29 32.08
N GLY A 258 -15.11 -19.76 31.11
CA GLY A 258 -15.30 -21.04 30.43
C GLY A 258 -14.77 -22.24 31.23
N PHE A 259 -15.67 -23.18 31.46
CA PHE A 259 -15.51 -24.65 31.56
C PHE A 259 -14.57 -25.28 32.61
N PHE A 260 -13.43 -24.69 32.97
CA PHE A 260 -12.43 -25.38 33.81
C PHE A 260 -12.63 -25.22 35.33
N THR A 261 -13.53 -24.34 35.77
CA THR A 261 -13.77 -24.11 37.20
C THR A 261 -14.51 -25.28 37.87
N TRP A 262 -15.30 -26.05 37.12
CA TRP A 262 -16.05 -27.18 37.67
C TRP A 262 -15.14 -28.31 38.17
N PHE A 263 -14.05 -28.60 37.46
CA PHE A 263 -13.09 -29.63 37.87
C PHE A 263 -12.40 -29.30 39.20
N ILE A 264 -12.08 -28.01 39.45
CA ILE A 264 -11.42 -27.56 40.68
C ILE A 264 -12.36 -27.66 41.89
N VAL A 265 -13.64 -27.32 41.71
CA VAL A 265 -14.64 -27.38 42.80
C VAL A 265 -15.01 -28.82 43.17
N LEU A 266 -15.03 -29.76 42.22
CA LEU A 266 -15.31 -31.17 42.50
C LEU A 266 -14.16 -31.89 43.21
N TRP A 267 -12.91 -31.59 42.86
CA TRP A 267 -11.75 -32.25 43.48
C TRP A 267 -11.51 -31.79 44.92
N GLY A 268 -11.80 -30.52 45.24
CA GLY A 268 -11.63 -29.98 46.60
C GLY A 268 -12.57 -30.61 47.64
N ARG A 269 -13.76 -31.10 47.24
CA ARG A 269 -14.69 -31.77 48.17
C ARG A 269 -14.35 -33.23 48.46
N ALA A 270 -13.62 -33.91 47.58
CA ALA A 270 -13.20 -35.29 47.81
C ALA A 270 -12.10 -35.40 48.89
N GLN A 271 -11.23 -34.38 49.00
CA GLN A 271 -10.15 -34.34 49.99
C GLN A 271 -10.69 -34.12 51.43
N LEU A 272 -11.75 -33.33 51.60
CA LEU A 272 -12.33 -33.09 52.93
C LEU A 272 -13.06 -34.31 53.51
N LEU A 273 -13.62 -35.19 52.67
CA LEU A 273 -14.29 -36.41 53.11
C LEU A 273 -13.30 -37.51 53.51
N LEU A 274 -12.13 -37.58 52.86
CA LEU A 274 -11.07 -38.55 53.21
C LEU A 274 -10.37 -38.21 54.53
N TRP A 275 -10.16 -36.92 54.81
CA TRP A 275 -9.56 -36.49 56.08
C TRP A 275 -10.56 -36.53 57.25
N GLY A 276 -11.85 -36.34 56.97
CA GLY A 276 -12.91 -36.51 57.97
C GLY A 276 -13.13 -37.96 58.42
N TRP A 277 -12.86 -38.94 57.55
CA TRP A 277 -12.97 -40.36 57.90
C TRP A 277 -11.77 -40.83 58.76
N LEU A 278 -10.55 -40.37 58.44
CA LEU A 278 -9.33 -40.74 59.18
C LEU A 278 -9.27 -40.14 60.60
N ALA A 279 -10.02 -39.06 60.87
CA ALA A 279 -10.11 -38.42 62.18
C ALA A 279 -11.17 -39.05 63.12
N ARG A 280 -11.95 -40.02 62.63
CA ARG A 280 -13.04 -40.68 63.39
C ARG A 280 -12.62 -42.00 64.04
N GLU A 281 -11.43 -42.53 63.73
CA GLU A 281 -10.90 -43.82 64.22
C GLU A 281 -9.63 -43.70 65.08
N ARG A 282 -9.39 -42.53 65.69
CA ARG A 282 -8.45 -42.38 66.81
C ARG A 282 -9.18 -41.75 68.00
#